data_AF-A0A7C7YDZ4-F1
#
_entry.id   AF-A0A7C7YDZ4-F1
#
_cell.length_a   1.000
_cell.length_b   1.000
_cell.length_c   1.000
_cell.angle_alpha   90.00
_cell.angle_beta   90.00
_cell.angle_gamma   90.00
#
_symmetry.space_group_name_H-M   'P 1'
#
loop_
_entity.id
_entity.type
_entity.pdbx_description
1 polymer ?
#
loop_
_entity_poly.entity_id
_entity_poly.type
_entity_poly.pdbx_seq_one_letter_code
_entity_poly.pdbx_strand_id
1 'polypeptide(L)'
;MVEVTLLGVAQDGARPQAGCIQPCCAGLTAEDTMYPVSLGIIDDVGEGHLIEASRYLGEQFRIWGAPSLDSVWLTHAHFGHVDGLGLFGKETMASRDIDLHISDEMFHLIEETPQWALLLNQGVFSDKVFQNGQQISKNGQLSIIPIV
;
A
#
# COMPACT_ATOMS: atom_id res chain seq x y z
N MET A 1 -14.85 -9.30 12.85
CA MET A 1 -13.53 -9.54 13.50
C MET A 1 -12.52 -8.85 12.61
N VAL A 2 -11.55 -8.12 13.18
CA VAL A 2 -10.48 -7.53 12.37
C VAL A 2 -9.46 -8.62 12.03
N GLU A 3 -9.11 -8.73 10.75
CA GLU A 3 -8.10 -9.66 10.25
C GLU A 3 -6.91 -8.87 9.69
N VAL A 4 -5.69 -9.35 9.97
CA VAL A 4 -4.46 -8.77 9.42
C VAL A 4 -3.72 -9.84 8.64
N THR A 5 -3.45 -9.56 7.36
CA THR A 5 -2.70 -10.41 6.46
C THR A 5 -1.34 -9.78 6.16
N LEU A 6 -0.27 -10.57 6.27
CA LEU A 6 1.07 -10.17 5.87
C LEU A 6 1.23 -10.39 4.37
N LEU A 7 1.32 -9.31 3.59
CA LEU A 7 1.37 -9.36 2.13
C LEU A 7 2.80 -9.36 1.58
N GLY A 8 3.75 -8.86 2.36
CA GLY A 8 5.16 -8.87 2.03
C GLY A 8 6.03 -8.60 3.25
N VAL A 9 7.28 -9.06 3.17
CA VAL A 9 8.27 -8.99 4.26
C VAL A 9 9.67 -8.60 3.78
N ALA A 10 9.87 -8.51 2.47
CA ALA A 10 11.15 -8.13 1.91
C ALA A 10 11.35 -6.62 1.97
N GLN A 11 12.60 -6.20 1.76
CA GLN A 11 12.96 -4.81 1.52
C GLN A 11 12.40 -4.35 0.15
N ASP A 12 12.50 -3.05 -0.15
CA ASP A 12 12.02 -2.41 -1.39
C ASP A 12 12.29 -3.20 -2.67
N GLY A 13 13.46 -3.84 -2.76
CA GLY A 13 13.87 -4.58 -3.94
C GLY A 13 13.14 -5.90 -4.17
N ALA A 14 12.34 -6.39 -3.22
CA ALA A 14 11.78 -7.74 -3.20
C ALA A 14 12.86 -8.86 -3.17
N ARG A 15 12.42 -10.12 -3.25
CA ARG A 15 13.29 -11.28 -3.50
C ARG A 15 12.65 -12.18 -4.55
N PRO A 16 13.33 -12.47 -5.68
CA PRO A 16 14.63 -11.94 -6.07
C PRO A 16 14.60 -10.43 -6.34
N GLN A 17 15.68 -9.74 -6.03
CA GLN A 17 15.82 -8.31 -6.34
C GLN A 17 16.22 -8.11 -7.79
N ALA A 18 15.65 -7.09 -8.45
CA ALA A 18 15.96 -6.75 -9.83
C ALA A 18 17.47 -6.61 -10.08
N GLY A 19 18.01 -7.42 -11.00
CA GLY A 19 19.44 -7.43 -11.35
C GLY A 19 20.36 -8.14 -10.34
N CYS A 20 19.84 -8.74 -9.27
CA CYS A 20 20.67 -9.43 -8.29
C CYS A 20 21.12 -10.82 -8.80
N ILE A 21 22.44 -10.98 -8.95
CA ILE A 21 23.09 -12.26 -9.32
C ILE A 21 23.84 -12.91 -8.16
N GLN A 22 23.66 -12.40 -6.94
CA GLN A 22 24.30 -12.91 -5.73
C GLN A 22 23.65 -14.22 -5.25
N PRO A 23 24.32 -15.03 -4.41
CA PRO A 23 23.77 -16.30 -3.91
C PRO A 23 22.40 -16.18 -3.22
N CYS A 24 22.07 -15.03 -2.61
CA CYS A 24 20.77 -14.82 -1.96
C CYS A 24 19.57 -14.82 -2.94
N CYS A 25 19.83 -14.57 -4.23
CA CYS A 25 18.84 -14.56 -5.31
C CYS A 25 19.09 -15.64 -6.38
N ALA A 26 20.13 -16.47 -6.22
CA ALA A 26 20.44 -17.54 -7.14
C ALA A 26 19.62 -18.80 -6.82
N GLY A 27 19.11 -19.48 -7.86
CA GLY A 27 18.43 -20.78 -7.72
C GLY A 27 17.09 -20.75 -6.97
N LEU A 28 16.46 -19.57 -6.83
CA LEU A 28 15.17 -19.43 -6.16
C LEU A 28 14.03 -20.09 -6.95
N THR A 29 13.06 -20.59 -6.22
CA THR A 29 11.79 -21.08 -6.74
C THR A 29 10.66 -20.07 -6.48
N ALA A 30 9.44 -20.37 -6.94
CA ALA A 30 8.28 -19.53 -6.64
C ALA A 30 8.02 -19.41 -5.13
N GLU A 31 8.31 -20.46 -4.34
CA GLU A 31 8.12 -20.50 -2.88
C GLU A 31 9.12 -19.59 -2.14
N ASP A 32 10.26 -19.27 -2.75
CA ASP A 32 11.27 -18.38 -2.18
C ASP A 32 10.99 -16.90 -2.42
N THR A 33 9.95 -16.60 -3.22
CA THR A 33 9.60 -15.23 -3.63
C THR A 33 9.07 -14.47 -2.42
N MET A 34 9.62 -13.29 -2.18
CA MET A 34 9.16 -12.39 -1.12
C MET A 34 8.89 -11.01 -1.72
N TYR A 35 7.73 -10.45 -1.42
CA TYR A 35 7.33 -9.12 -1.87
C TYR A 35 7.79 -8.03 -0.90
N PRO A 36 7.96 -6.78 -1.36
CA PRO A 36 8.21 -5.64 -0.48
C PRO A 36 7.15 -5.56 0.61
N VAL A 37 7.55 -5.04 1.77
CA VAL A 37 6.68 -4.96 2.94
C VAL A 37 5.31 -4.35 2.61
N SER A 38 4.25 -5.04 3.03
CA SER A 38 2.87 -4.56 2.94
C SER A 38 1.99 -5.37 3.89
N LEU A 39 0.95 -4.73 4.42
CA LEU A 39 -0.07 -5.36 5.25
C LEU A 39 -1.44 -5.11 4.63
N GLY A 40 -2.29 -6.13 4.66
CA GLY A 40 -3.70 -6.02 4.36
C GLY A 40 -4.51 -6.15 5.64
N ILE A 41 -5.38 -5.21 5.95
CA ILE A 41 -6.26 -5.27 7.11
C ILE A 41 -7.70 -5.32 6.62
N ILE A 42 -8.46 -6.34 7.02
CA ILE A 42 -9.92 -6.39 6.80
C ILE A 42 -10.58 -5.98 8.12
N ASP A 43 -11.36 -4.90 8.10
CA ASP A 43 -12.10 -4.47 9.27
C ASP A 43 -13.26 -5.43 9.61
N ASP A 44 -13.94 -5.20 10.74
CA ASP A 44 -15.03 -6.06 11.18
C ASP A 44 -16.33 -5.93 10.37
N VAL A 45 -16.41 -4.98 9.42
CA VAL A 45 -17.52 -4.87 8.47
C VAL A 45 -17.16 -5.42 7.08
N GLY A 46 -15.90 -5.80 6.84
CA GLY A 46 -15.43 -6.48 5.64
C GLY A 46 -14.72 -5.58 4.63
N GLU A 47 -14.41 -4.33 4.96
CA GLU A 47 -13.67 -3.41 4.08
C GLU A 47 -12.16 -3.57 4.29
N GLY A 48 -11.42 -3.41 3.19
CA GLY A 48 -9.98 -3.54 3.14
C GLY A 48 -9.24 -2.21 3.38
N HIS A 49 -8.19 -2.28 4.18
CA HIS A 49 -7.24 -1.20 4.41
C HIS A 49 -5.82 -1.70 4.09
N LEU A 50 -5.23 -1.18 3.02
CA LEU A 50 -3.89 -1.55 2.59
C LEU A 50 -2.86 -0.64 3.26
N ILE A 51 -1.82 -1.23 3.83
CA ILE A 51 -0.62 -0.52 4.28
C ILE A 51 0.49 -0.80 3.27
N GLU A 52 1.00 0.25 2.65
CA GLU A 52 1.97 0.25 1.55
C GLU A 52 1.46 -0.32 0.22
N ALA A 53 1.68 0.44 -0.86
CA ALA A 53 1.33 0.08 -2.22
C ALA A 53 2.60 -0.23 -3.03
N SER A 54 3.07 -1.48 -2.96
CA SER A 54 4.23 -1.93 -3.73
C SER A 54 3.88 -2.21 -5.20
N ARG A 55 4.89 -2.25 -6.09
CA ARG A 55 4.72 -2.68 -7.49
C ARG A 55 4.12 -4.08 -7.67
N TYR A 56 4.19 -4.93 -6.64
CA TYR A 56 3.66 -6.30 -6.63
C TYR A 56 2.22 -6.36 -6.11
N LEU A 57 1.50 -5.24 -6.18
CA LEU A 57 0.13 -5.10 -5.66
C LEU A 57 -0.80 -6.21 -6.17
N GLY A 58 -0.67 -6.63 -7.43
CA GLY A 58 -1.49 -7.69 -8.01
C GLY A 58 -1.30 -9.05 -7.30
N GLU A 59 -0.05 -9.44 -7.07
CA GLU A 59 0.30 -10.65 -6.34
C GLU A 59 -0.10 -10.55 -4.86
N GLN A 60 0.13 -9.39 -4.26
CA GLN A 60 -0.25 -9.11 -2.87
C GLN A 60 -1.78 -9.18 -2.69
N PHE A 61 -2.57 -8.65 -3.62
CA PHE A 61 -4.02 -8.77 -3.60
C PHE A 61 -4.50 -10.21 -3.77
N ARG A 62 -3.80 -11.03 -4.56
CA ARG A 62 -4.11 -12.46 -4.65
C ARG A 62 -3.90 -13.20 -3.33
N ILE A 63 -2.84 -12.87 -2.59
CA ILE A 63 -2.63 -13.39 -1.23
C ILE A 63 -3.75 -12.94 -0.32
N TRP A 64 -4.13 -11.67 -0.43
CA TRP A 64 -5.14 -11.04 0.41
C TRP A 64 -6.60 -11.43 0.08
N GLY A 65 -6.83 -12.11 -1.04
CA GLY A 65 -8.18 -12.42 -1.52
C GLY A 65 -8.91 -11.26 -2.21
N ALA A 66 -8.19 -10.17 -2.53
CA ALA A 66 -8.68 -8.98 -3.25
C ALA A 66 -10.01 -8.42 -2.68
N PRO A 67 -10.02 -7.99 -1.40
CA PRO A 67 -11.22 -7.38 -0.81
C PRO A 67 -11.58 -6.05 -1.50
N SER A 68 -12.80 -5.56 -1.24
CA SER A 68 -13.12 -4.15 -1.45
C SER A 68 -12.12 -3.30 -0.69
N LEU A 69 -11.64 -2.19 -1.29
CA LEU A 69 -10.62 -1.35 -0.67
C LEU A 69 -11.21 0.01 -0.31
N ASP A 70 -11.29 0.28 0.98
CA ASP A 70 -11.75 1.55 1.54
C ASP A 70 -10.60 2.55 1.70
N SER A 71 -9.40 2.06 2.04
CA SER A 71 -8.26 2.97 2.25
C SER A 71 -6.88 2.38 1.92
N VAL A 72 -5.96 3.27 1.57
CA VAL A 72 -4.52 3.02 1.48
C VAL A 72 -3.80 3.91 2.48
N TRP A 73 -2.80 3.36 3.16
CA TRP A 73 -1.96 4.03 4.14
C TRP A 73 -0.50 3.93 3.72
N LEU A 74 0.21 5.05 3.70
CA LEU A 74 1.64 5.07 3.37
C LEU A 74 2.43 5.58 4.56
N THR A 75 3.49 4.86 4.93
CA THR A 75 4.41 5.32 5.98
C THR A 75 5.41 6.34 5.44
N HIS A 76 5.98 6.10 4.25
CA HIS A 76 6.99 6.96 3.64
C HIS A 76 7.18 6.67 2.14
N ALA A 77 7.96 7.51 1.47
CA ALA A 77 8.11 7.53 0.01
C ALA A 77 9.27 6.70 -0.55
N HIS A 78 9.64 5.59 0.10
CA HIS A 78 10.60 4.66 -0.50
C HIS A 78 9.95 3.75 -1.52
N PHE A 79 10.77 3.24 -2.42
CA PHE A 79 10.29 2.60 -3.64
C PHE A 79 9.43 1.34 -3.38
N GLY A 80 9.75 0.57 -2.33
CA GLY A 80 8.96 -0.59 -1.92
C GLY A 80 7.53 -0.26 -1.48
N HIS A 81 7.30 0.99 -1.12
CA HIS A 81 6.12 1.45 -0.40
C HIS A 81 5.09 2.13 -1.31
N VAL A 82 5.54 2.74 -2.41
CA VAL A 82 4.71 3.65 -3.22
C VAL A 82 4.71 3.36 -4.71
N ASP A 83 5.61 2.49 -5.20
CA ASP A 83 5.77 2.24 -6.63
C ASP A 83 4.55 1.54 -7.27
N GLY A 84 3.64 1.00 -6.46
CA GLY A 84 2.35 0.46 -6.87
C GLY A 84 1.22 1.49 -7.00
N LEU A 85 1.40 2.75 -6.59
CA LEU A 85 0.31 3.75 -6.60
C LEU A 85 -0.32 3.95 -7.99
N GLY A 86 0.48 3.85 -9.05
CA GLY A 86 -0.04 3.95 -10.42
C GLY A 86 -1.02 2.83 -10.80
N LEU A 87 -0.97 1.67 -10.11
CA LEU A 87 -1.85 0.54 -10.37
C LEU A 87 -3.31 0.80 -9.94
N PHE A 88 -3.57 1.87 -9.19
CA PHE A 88 -4.93 2.32 -8.88
C PHE A 88 -5.57 3.16 -10.01
N GLY A 89 -4.76 3.66 -10.94
CA GLY A 89 -5.20 4.55 -12.02
C GLY A 89 -6.14 3.92 -13.05
N LYS A 90 -6.61 4.75 -13.98
CA LYS A 90 -7.62 4.38 -15.00
C LYS A 90 -7.21 3.24 -15.94
N GLU A 91 -5.91 3.04 -16.17
CA GLU A 91 -5.40 2.02 -17.09
C GLU A 91 -5.32 0.62 -16.47
N THR A 92 -5.56 0.53 -15.17
CA THR A 92 -5.33 -0.66 -14.34
C THR A 92 -6.58 -0.96 -13.52
N MET A 93 -6.63 -0.60 -12.24
CA MET A 93 -7.78 -0.88 -11.39
C MET A 93 -8.97 0.05 -11.64
N ALA A 94 -8.74 1.22 -12.24
CA ALA A 94 -9.74 2.26 -12.44
C ALA A 94 -10.49 2.62 -11.14
N SER A 95 -9.76 2.62 -10.02
CA SER A 95 -10.29 2.86 -8.69
C SER A 95 -10.84 4.27 -8.52
N ARG A 96 -11.73 4.44 -7.55
CA ARG A 96 -12.39 5.70 -7.21
C ARG A 96 -12.58 5.82 -5.71
N ASP A 97 -12.47 7.05 -5.21
CA ASP A 97 -12.89 7.43 -3.87
C ASP A 97 -12.27 6.60 -2.74
N ILE A 98 -11.01 6.17 -2.91
CA ILE A 98 -10.25 5.47 -1.88
C ILE A 98 -9.62 6.49 -0.94
N ASP A 99 -9.76 6.35 0.36
CA ASP A 99 -9.09 7.21 1.34
C ASP A 99 -7.58 6.95 1.31
N LEU A 100 -6.77 7.98 1.06
CA LEU A 100 -5.31 7.91 1.10
C LEU A 100 -4.79 8.59 2.36
N HIS A 101 -4.47 7.79 3.37
CA HIS A 101 -3.94 8.26 4.64
C HIS A 101 -2.42 8.40 4.61
N ILE A 102 -1.95 9.61 4.90
CA ILE A 102 -0.55 10.02 4.73
C ILE A 102 -0.18 11.12 5.73
N SER A 103 1.13 11.28 6.01
CA SER A 103 1.64 12.42 6.76
C SER A 103 1.64 13.70 5.90
N ASP A 104 1.84 14.86 6.54
CA ASP A 104 1.96 16.16 5.88
C ASP A 104 3.12 16.18 4.85
N GLU A 105 4.28 15.63 5.23
CA GLU A 105 5.45 15.52 4.34
C GLU A 105 5.17 14.63 3.11
N MET A 106 4.44 13.53 3.30
CA MET A 106 4.06 12.64 2.19
C MET A 106 3.01 13.29 1.29
N PHE A 107 2.08 14.06 1.85
CA PHE A 107 1.10 14.83 1.08
C PHE A 107 1.78 15.84 0.16
N HIS A 108 2.72 16.64 0.68
CA HIS A 108 3.49 17.57 -0.14
C HIS A 108 4.24 16.87 -1.28
N LEU A 109 4.86 15.72 -1.01
CA LEU A 109 5.54 14.96 -2.05
C LEU A 109 4.57 14.43 -3.13
N ILE A 110 3.35 14.03 -2.75
CA ILE A 110 2.31 13.59 -3.69
C ILE A 110 1.87 14.73 -4.59
N GLU A 111 1.66 15.93 -4.04
CA GLU A 111 1.29 17.11 -4.84
C GLU A 111 2.40 17.51 -5.82
N GLU A 112 3.67 17.41 -5.39
CA GLU A 112 4.83 17.75 -6.22
C GLU A 112 5.19 16.67 -7.25
N THR A 113 4.68 15.45 -7.10
CA THR A 113 4.94 14.34 -8.03
C THR A 113 3.82 14.24 -9.06
N PRO A 114 4.02 14.61 -10.35
CA PRO A 114 2.94 14.78 -11.31
C PRO A 114 2.02 13.57 -11.49
N GLN A 115 2.61 12.36 -11.47
CA GLN A 115 1.87 11.11 -11.64
C GLN A 115 0.96 10.81 -10.44
N TRP A 116 1.39 11.16 -9.22
CA TRP A 116 0.63 10.92 -7.99
C TRP A 116 -0.43 12.01 -7.79
N ALA A 117 -0.08 13.28 -8.03
CA ALA A 117 -1.05 14.37 -8.07
C ALA A 117 -2.20 14.10 -9.06
N LEU A 118 -1.91 13.43 -10.19
CA LEU A 118 -2.95 13.03 -11.13
C LEU A 118 -3.97 12.06 -10.52
N LEU A 119 -3.56 11.15 -9.62
CA LEU A 119 -4.45 10.21 -8.95
C LEU A 119 -5.43 10.94 -8.00
N LEU A 120 -4.95 11.99 -7.32
CA LEU A 120 -5.81 12.89 -6.53
C LEU A 120 -6.79 13.65 -7.45
N ASN A 121 -6.26 14.31 -8.48
CA ASN A 121 -7.05 15.13 -9.41
C ASN A 121 -8.13 14.33 -10.16
N GLN A 122 -7.89 13.03 -10.38
CA GLN A 122 -8.84 12.14 -11.04
C GLN A 122 -9.86 11.53 -10.07
N GLY A 123 -9.77 11.79 -8.77
CA GLY A 123 -10.63 11.19 -7.75
C GLY A 123 -10.39 9.69 -7.57
N VAL A 124 -9.18 9.21 -7.85
CA VAL A 124 -8.76 7.84 -7.51
C VAL A 124 -8.59 7.75 -6.00
N PHE A 125 -7.91 8.73 -5.44
CA PHE A 125 -7.68 8.88 -4.01
C PHE A 125 -8.26 10.19 -3.49
N SER A 126 -8.79 10.15 -2.26
CA SER A 126 -9.08 11.32 -1.43
C SER A 126 -8.05 11.41 -0.31
N ASP A 127 -7.27 12.48 -0.26
CA ASP A 127 -6.23 12.63 0.77
C ASP A 127 -6.82 12.77 2.18
N LYS A 128 -6.19 12.08 3.13
CA LYS A 128 -6.50 12.10 4.56
C LYS A 128 -5.22 12.32 5.35
N VAL A 129 -4.78 13.57 5.41
CA VAL A 129 -3.56 13.95 6.13
C VAL A 129 -3.72 13.73 7.63
N PHE A 130 -2.80 12.99 8.25
CA PHE A 130 -2.80 12.70 9.67
C PHE A 130 -1.63 13.35 10.41
N GLN A 131 -1.78 13.48 11.73
CA GLN A 131 -0.75 13.96 12.65
C GLN A 131 -0.23 12.83 13.53
N ASN A 132 0.99 12.98 14.06
CA ASN A 132 1.60 12.01 14.97
C ASN A 132 0.70 11.75 16.20
N GLY A 133 0.42 10.48 16.49
CA GLY A 133 -0.42 10.05 17.61
C GLY A 133 -1.92 10.29 17.43
N GLN A 134 -2.36 10.76 16.26
CA GLN A 134 -3.79 10.94 15.99
C GLN A 134 -4.49 9.58 15.85
N GLN A 135 -5.48 9.31 16.71
CA GLN A 135 -6.33 8.15 16.54
C GLN A 135 -7.32 8.37 15.40
N ILE A 136 -7.28 7.50 14.40
CA ILE A 136 -8.18 7.50 13.26
C ILE A 136 -9.03 6.25 13.35
N SER A 137 -10.34 6.44 13.52
CA SER A 137 -11.30 5.34 13.51
C SER A 137 -11.73 5.06 12.08
N LYS A 138 -11.73 3.78 11.69
CA LYS A 138 -12.35 3.30 10.45
C LYS A 138 -13.68 2.64 10.81
N ASN A 139 -14.26 1.86 9.90
CA ASN A 139 -15.55 1.25 10.17
C ASN A 139 -15.45 0.24 11.32
N GLY A 140 -16.58 0.00 11.97
CA GLY A 140 -16.69 -0.93 13.08
C GLY A 140 -15.78 -0.57 14.26
N GLN A 141 -14.85 -1.46 14.60
CA GLN A 141 -13.96 -1.37 15.76
C GLN A 141 -12.49 -1.08 15.38
N LEU A 142 -12.16 -0.94 14.10
CA LEU A 142 -10.79 -0.67 13.68
C LEU A 142 -10.39 0.77 14.00
N SER A 143 -9.26 0.94 14.69
CA SER A 143 -8.60 2.24 14.82
C SER A 143 -7.11 2.12 14.57
N ILE A 144 -6.56 3.08 13.83
CA ILE A 144 -5.13 3.18 13.49
C ILE A 144 -4.58 4.46 14.13
N ILE A 145 -3.43 4.36 14.79
CA ILE A 145 -2.72 5.48 15.42
C ILE A 145 -1.35 5.58 14.74
N PRO A 146 -1.16 6.49 13.78
CA PRO A 146 0.13 6.70 13.15
C PRO A 146 1.14 7.27 14.14
N ILE A 147 2.37 6.77 14.08
CA ILE A 147 3.50 7.33 14.81
C ILE A 147 4.52 7.80 13.78
N VAL A 148 4.79 9.11 13.77
CA VAL A 148 5.73 9.78 12.87
C VAL A 148 6.97 10.18 13.65
#